data_AF-A0A0N0N1Y8-F1
#
_entry.id   AF-A0A0N0N1Y8-F1
#
_cell.length_a   1.000
_cell.length_b   1.000
_cell.length_c   1.000
_cell.angle_alpha   90.00
_cell.angle_beta   90.00
_cell.angle_gamma   90.00
#
_symmetry.space_group_name_H-M   'P 1'
#
loop_
_entity.id
_entity.type
_entity.pdbx_description
1 polymer ?
#
loop_
_entity_poly.entity_id
_entity_poly.type
_entity_poly.pdbx_seq_one_letter_code
_entity_poly.pdbx_strand_id
1 'polypeptide(L)'
;MTYFFRLTLMEDAPSPPFLYRGEVDGTHEFFLTLDEQSQSIRPSDIDGNPLGSIRMDIGDGNLSGTVEDPDTISGFPLMAAHLLSQWKKQGRPPQEIRKVFA
;
A
#
# COMPACT_ATOMS: atom_id res chain seq x y z
N MET A 1 0.85 -17.86 15.34
CA MET A 1 0.27 -17.99 13.99
C MET A 1 1.12 -17.13 13.09
N THR A 2 1.75 -17.70 12.07
CA THR A 2 2.60 -16.94 11.17
C THR A 2 1.72 -16.18 10.19
N TYR A 3 1.87 -14.86 10.15
CA TYR A 3 1.19 -13.97 9.21
C TYR A 3 2.22 -13.52 8.18
N PHE A 4 1.91 -13.58 6.89
CA PHE A 4 2.78 -13.03 5.87
C PHE A 4 2.03 -12.15 4.90
N PHE A 5 2.74 -11.16 4.37
CA PHE A 5 2.24 -10.43 3.23
C PHE A 5 3.30 -10.17 2.19
N ARG A 6 2.80 -9.94 0.97
CA ARG A 6 3.57 -9.52 -0.19
C ARG A 6 2.95 -8.26 -0.78
N LEU A 7 3.79 -7.33 -1.23
CA LEU A 7 3.43 -6.21 -2.10
C LEU A 7 4.25 -6.35 -3.38
N THR A 8 3.62 -6.24 -4.53
CA THR A 8 4.24 -6.32 -5.85
C THR A 8 3.74 -5.14 -6.67
N LEU A 9 4.66 -4.38 -7.25
CA LEU A 9 4.34 -3.32 -8.19
C LEU A 9 3.71 -3.95 -9.44
N MET A 10 2.50 -3.52 -9.81
CA MET A 10 1.73 -4.15 -10.90
C MET A 10 2.19 -3.74 -12.29
N GLU A 11 2.71 -2.53 -12.43
CA GLU A 11 3.28 -2.02 -13.68
C GLU A 11 4.45 -1.10 -13.35
N ASP A 12 5.54 -1.20 -14.12
CA ASP A 12 6.64 -0.23 -14.06
C ASP A 12 6.20 1.04 -14.82
N ALA A 13 5.11 1.64 -14.36
CA ALA A 13 4.62 2.90 -14.89
C ALA A 13 5.72 3.95 -14.71
N PRO A 14 6.11 4.70 -15.75
CA PRO A 14 7.21 5.66 -15.65
C PRO A 14 6.87 6.85 -14.75
N SER A 15 5.61 6.99 -14.31
CA SER A 15 5.13 8.08 -13.48
C SER A 15 4.10 7.61 -12.43
N PRO A 16 4.05 8.25 -11.24
CA PRO A 16 3.01 8.02 -10.24
C PRO A 16 1.59 8.27 -10.79
N PRO A 17 0.55 7.70 -10.16
CA PRO A 17 0.60 6.82 -8.99
C PRO A 17 1.09 5.40 -9.32
N PHE A 18 1.95 4.85 -8.48
CA PHE A 18 2.44 3.47 -8.62
C PHE A 18 1.46 2.50 -7.97
N LEU A 19 0.89 1.59 -8.75
CA LEU A 19 -0.09 0.61 -8.28
C LEU A 19 0.59 -0.65 -7.74
N TYR A 20 0.29 -0.99 -6.49
CA TYR A 20 0.74 -2.22 -5.85
C TYR A 20 -0.43 -3.17 -5.69
N ARG A 21 -0.21 -4.41 -6.10
CA ARG A 21 -0.99 -5.56 -5.64
C ARG A 21 -0.34 -6.09 -4.40
N GLY A 22 -1.12 -6.39 -3.39
CA GLY A 22 -0.62 -7.20 -2.32
C GLY A 22 -1.51 -8.35 -1.95
N GLU A 23 -0.88 -9.28 -1.26
CA GLU A 23 -1.41 -10.58 -0.92
C GLU A 23 -1.16 -10.81 0.57
N VAL A 24 -2.22 -11.09 1.33
CA VAL A 24 -2.16 -11.54 2.74
C VAL A 24 -2.38 -13.05 2.76
N ASP A 25 -1.45 -13.76 3.39
CA ASP A 25 -1.53 -15.21 3.63
C ASP A 25 -1.80 -16.06 2.37
N GLY A 26 -1.57 -15.48 1.18
CA GLY A 26 -1.81 -16.11 -0.13
C GLY A 26 -3.28 -16.22 -0.53
N THR A 27 -4.22 -15.65 0.24
CA THR A 27 -5.66 -15.81 -0.01
C THR A 27 -6.40 -14.50 -0.23
N HIS A 28 -5.95 -13.41 0.40
CA HIS A 28 -6.62 -12.12 0.28
C HIS A 28 -5.77 -11.16 -0.53
N GLU A 29 -6.38 -10.58 -1.56
CA GLU A 29 -5.77 -9.57 -2.39
C GLU A 29 -6.28 -8.19 -2.01
N PHE A 30 -5.39 -7.22 -2.06
CA PHE A 30 -5.71 -5.83 -1.83
C PHE A 30 -4.80 -4.98 -2.73
N PHE A 31 -5.27 -3.81 -3.11
CA PHE A 31 -4.50 -2.90 -3.96
C PHE A 31 -4.29 -1.57 -3.25
N LEU A 32 -3.14 -0.96 -3.52
CA LEU A 32 -2.79 0.34 -2.97
C LEU A 32 -1.92 1.13 -3.95
N THR A 33 -2.13 2.43 -3.98
CA THR A 33 -1.38 3.36 -4.81
C THR A 33 -0.39 4.14 -3.96
N LEU A 34 0.85 4.24 -4.43
CA LEU A 34 1.87 5.18 -3.93
C LEU A 34 1.91 6.37 -4.89
N ASP A 35 1.47 7.52 -4.41
CA ASP A 35 1.46 8.76 -5.17
C ASP A 35 2.43 9.77 -4.56
N GLU A 36 3.58 9.92 -5.22
CA GLU A 36 4.60 10.88 -4.83
C GLU A 36 4.16 12.33 -5.08
N GLN A 37 3.25 12.59 -6.02
CA GLN A 37 2.75 13.93 -6.31
C GLN A 37 1.80 14.42 -5.21
N SER A 38 0.88 13.55 -4.78
CA SER A 38 -0.01 13.87 -3.64
C SER A 38 0.58 13.55 -2.28
N GLN A 39 1.83 13.08 -2.22
CA GLN A 39 2.54 12.68 -1.00
C GLN A 39 1.73 11.68 -0.16
N SER A 40 1.05 10.73 -0.80
CA SER A 40 0.16 9.80 -0.11
C SER A 40 0.20 8.36 -0.61
N ILE A 41 -0.04 7.42 0.30
CA ILE A 41 -0.37 6.03 0.00
C ILE A 41 -1.85 5.83 0.27
N ARG A 42 -2.59 5.21 -0.65
CA ARG A 42 -4.04 5.02 -0.54
C ARG A 42 -4.42 3.59 -0.89
N PRO A 43 -5.46 3.01 -0.26
CA PRO A 43 -6.06 1.80 -0.81
C PRO A 43 -6.71 2.15 -2.15
N SER A 44 -6.66 1.21 -3.08
CA SER A 44 -7.23 1.37 -4.42
C SER A 44 -7.91 0.09 -4.88
N ASP A 45 -8.68 0.18 -5.97
CA ASP A 45 -9.08 -0.99 -6.73
C ASP A 45 -7.92 -1.44 -7.66
N ILE A 46 -8.20 -2.49 -8.45
CA ILE A 46 -7.27 -3.06 -9.43
C ILE A 46 -6.91 -2.09 -10.56
N ASP A 47 -7.74 -1.07 -10.81
CA ASP A 47 -7.51 -0.05 -11.83
C ASP A 47 -6.77 1.18 -11.25
N GLY A 48 -6.45 1.16 -9.94
CA GLY A 48 -5.75 2.24 -9.24
C GLY A 48 -6.67 3.37 -8.76
N ASN A 49 -7.99 3.22 -8.84
CA ASN A 49 -8.91 4.21 -8.29
C ASN A 49 -8.94 4.12 -6.76
N PRO A 50 -8.85 5.23 -6.02
CA PRO A 50 -8.87 5.20 -4.56
C PRO A 50 -10.16 4.60 -3.99
N LEU A 51 -10.02 3.71 -3.01
CA LEU A 51 -11.14 3.15 -2.25
C LEU A 51 -11.36 4.01 -0.99
N GLY A 52 -12.34 4.91 -1.06
CA GLY A 52 -12.70 5.80 0.04
C GLY A 52 -11.72 6.96 0.26
N SER A 53 -11.70 7.47 1.50
CA SER A 53 -10.95 8.70 1.84
C SER A 53 -9.70 8.46 2.70
N ILE A 54 -9.48 7.23 3.17
CA ILE A 54 -8.31 6.91 3.99
C ILE A 54 -7.02 7.01 3.17
N ARG A 55 -5.99 7.59 3.79
CA ARG A 55 -4.65 7.71 3.21
C ARG A 55 -3.58 7.73 4.30
N MET A 56 -2.39 7.29 3.95
CA MET A 56 -1.17 7.50 4.73
C MET A 56 -0.34 8.60 4.08
N ASP A 57 0.07 9.61 4.85
CA ASP A 57 0.98 10.65 4.39
C ASP A 57 2.41 10.11 4.30
N ILE A 58 3.11 10.40 3.20
CA ILE A 58 4.47 9.92 2.96
C ILE A 58 5.49 10.69 3.81
N GLY A 59 5.24 11.97 4.09
CA GLY A 59 6.11 12.82 4.89
C GLY A 59 6.25 12.29 6.31
N ASP A 60 5.15 12.19 7.04
CA ASP A 60 5.15 11.85 8.47
C ASP A 60 4.72 10.40 8.79
N GLY A 61 4.07 9.70 7.84
CA GLY A 61 3.54 8.35 8.05
C GLY A 61 2.20 8.30 8.78
N ASN A 62 1.54 9.44 9.00
CA ASN A 62 0.26 9.51 9.68
C ASN A 62 -0.89 9.07 8.76
N LEU A 63 -1.85 8.38 9.36
CA LEU A 63 -3.11 8.03 8.70
C LEU A 63 -4.12 9.16 8.86
N SER A 64 -4.83 9.46 7.78
CA SER A 64 -5.91 10.45 7.75
C SER A 64 -7.08 9.92 6.91
N GLY A 65 -8.28 10.42 7.18
CA GLY A 65 -9.50 10.06 6.44
C GLY A 65 -10.37 9.04 7.17
N THR A 66 -11.50 8.73 6.56
CA THR A 66 -12.52 7.84 7.12
C THR A 66 -12.55 6.52 6.37
N VAL A 67 -12.68 5.46 7.16
CA VAL A 67 -12.88 4.10 6.70
C VAL A 67 -14.38 3.86 6.56
N GLU A 68 -14.86 3.71 5.33
CA GLU A 68 -16.29 3.41 5.10
C GLU A 68 -16.59 1.95 5.43
N ASP A 69 -15.67 1.03 5.14
CA ASP A 69 -15.75 -0.39 5.47
C ASP A 69 -14.41 -0.89 6.03
N PRO A 70 -14.32 -1.17 7.36
CA PRO A 70 -13.10 -1.64 8.02
C PRO A 70 -12.57 -2.96 7.48
N ASP A 71 -13.45 -3.84 7.00
CA ASP A 71 -13.05 -5.16 6.51
C ASP A 71 -12.40 -5.05 5.14
N THR A 72 -12.91 -4.16 4.28
CA THR A 72 -12.38 -3.88 2.94
C THR A 72 -10.96 -3.31 2.96
N ILE A 73 -10.57 -2.59 4.02
CA ILE A 73 -9.21 -2.03 4.15
C ILE A 73 -8.39 -2.69 5.26
N SER A 74 -8.85 -3.83 5.78
CA SER A 74 -8.15 -4.57 6.81
C SER A 74 -6.74 -4.94 6.30
N GLY A 75 -5.70 -4.45 6.98
CA GLY A 75 -4.30 -4.61 6.57
C GLY A 75 -3.67 -3.41 5.85
N PHE A 76 -4.46 -2.46 5.33
CA PHE A 76 -3.92 -1.26 4.67
C PHE A 76 -2.90 -0.49 5.54
N PRO A 77 -3.18 -0.16 6.83
CA PRO A 77 -2.23 0.55 7.69
C PRO A 77 -0.84 -0.11 7.76
N LEU A 78 -0.83 -1.43 7.93
CA LEU A 78 0.41 -2.20 8.07
C LEU A 78 1.20 -2.20 6.76
N MET A 79 0.51 -2.40 5.64
CA MET A 79 1.11 -2.48 4.32
C MET A 79 1.62 -1.14 3.84
N ALA A 80 0.82 -0.08 4.02
CA ALA A 80 1.23 1.28 3.74
C ALA A 80 2.47 1.67 4.55
N ALA A 81 2.53 1.32 5.84
CA ALA A 81 3.70 1.59 6.67
C ALA A 81 4.97 0.87 6.16
N HIS A 82 4.84 -0.39 5.74
CA HIS A 82 5.97 -1.12 5.18
C HIS A 82 6.39 -0.63 3.80
N LEU A 83 5.43 -0.28 2.95
CA LEU A 83 5.70 0.36 1.66
C LEU A 83 6.44 1.68 1.87
N LEU A 84 5.93 2.54 2.74
CA LEU A 84 6.55 3.80 3.09
C LEU A 84 7.98 3.62 3.60
N SER A 85 8.19 2.67 4.51
CA SER A 85 9.50 2.36 5.06
C SER A 85 10.50 1.92 3.98
N GLN A 86 10.07 1.07 3.05
CA GLN A 86 10.94 0.61 1.96
C GLN A 86 11.20 1.70 0.93
N TRP A 87 10.18 2.47 0.57
CA TRP A 87 10.33 3.62 -0.33
C TRP A 87 11.30 4.65 0.26
N LYS A 88 11.13 5.04 1.54
CA LYS A 88 12.06 5.95 2.25
C LYS A 88 13.49 5.43 2.29
N LYS A 89 13.67 4.11 2.42
CA LYS A 89 15.00 3.47 2.45
C LYS A 89 15.68 3.44 1.08
N GLN A 90 14.92 3.23 0.01
CA GLN A 90 15.45 3.04 -1.34
C GLN A 90 15.46 4.32 -2.19
N GLY A 91 14.66 5.32 -1.83
CA GLY A 91 14.47 6.55 -2.59
C GLY A 91 13.74 6.36 -3.91
N ARG A 92 13.12 5.19 -4.13
CA ARG A 92 12.35 4.84 -5.33
C ARG A 92 11.24 3.84 -4.99
N PRO A 93 10.18 3.73 -5.82
CA PRO A 93 9.13 2.72 -5.68
C PRO A 93 9.73 1.31 -5.59
N PRO A 94 9.51 0.58 -4.48
CA PRO A 94 9.99 -0.80 -4.35
C PRO A 94 9.27 -1.71 -5.35
N GLN A 95 10.01 -2.52 -6.11
CA GLN A 95 9.37 -3.47 -7.04
C GLN A 95 8.60 -4.58 -6.29
N GLU A 96 9.13 -5.00 -5.14
CA GLU A 96 8.53 -6.04 -4.32
C GLU A 96 8.88 -5.85 -2.84
N ILE A 97 7.94 -6.16 -1.95
CA ILE A 97 8.13 -6.21 -0.49
C ILE A 97 7.53 -7.51 0.03
N ARG A 98 8.31 -8.28 0.79
CA ARG A 98 7.85 -9.48 1.49
C ARG A 98 8.09 -9.34 2.98
N LYS A 99 7.09 -9.66 3.80
CA LYS A 99 7.20 -9.65 5.25
C LYS A 99 6.53 -10.87 5.85
N VAL A 100 7.20 -11.48 6.82
CA VAL A 100 6.72 -12.60 7.61
C VAL A 100 6.78 -12.18 9.07
N PHE A 101 5.70 -12.41 9.80
CA PHE A 101 5.54 -12.14 11.21
C PHE A 101 5.28 -13.48 11.89
N ALA A 102 6.17 -13.87 12.80
CA ALA A 102 6.15 -15.16 13.49
C ALA A 102 5.82 -14.96 14.98
#